data_AF-A0A0R2YKC6-F1
#
_entry.id   AF-A0A0R2YKC6-F1
#
_cell.length_a   1.000
_cell.length_b   1.000
_cell.length_c   1.000
_cell.angle_alpha   90.00
_cell.angle_beta   90.00
_cell.angle_gamma   90.00
#
_symmetry.space_group_name_H-M   'P 1'
#
loop_
_entity.id
_entity.type
_entity.pdbx_description
1 polymer ?
#
loop_
_entity_poly.entity_id
_entity_poly.type
_entity_poly.pdbx_seq_one_letter_code
_entity_poly.pdbx_strand_id
1 'polypeptide(L)'
;MSLSRLDVSTLSHNAAKWPLPCRVLLGCALAGLVLLVGEALYLGPSRERLQGGEARGHALQQQLAEKTGLATSLEARADHLRVMEDKVVSLLRQLPAESEVPALLEDVARLAVANGVWVEGIKVLDEEPRQLYTEQPMQMGAIGAYHDLAAFVSALGGLLRVVTVQDVTLRPEGALLRLDMLAKTYRGITSSGQALQALEPGPRFVYDPSTLRDPFQSPTLQVARVPGRPALSPDLTRPRGLLEGMTIDQFEMVGTLSNGVQAFALLRAGSLVHRLAVGDYLGPDHGQVTAIQDGYIELVELFPDDQGAWLERPRTLVLNVNS
;
A
#
# COMPACT_ATOMS: atom_id res chain seq x y z
N MET A 1 26.02 -2.80 -87.62
CA MET A 1 27.29 -2.07 -87.79
C MET A 1 28.19 -2.46 -86.63
N SER A 2 29.19 -3.29 -86.90
CA SER A 2 29.91 -4.11 -85.91
C SER A 2 30.97 -3.31 -85.15
N LEU A 3 30.95 -3.45 -83.82
CA LEU A 3 31.88 -2.86 -82.87
C LEU A 3 33.33 -3.21 -83.25
N SER A 4 34.09 -2.17 -83.59
CA SER A 4 35.53 -2.21 -83.83
C SER A 4 36.24 -2.67 -82.56
N ARG A 5 36.71 -3.93 -82.57
CA ARG A 5 37.55 -4.51 -81.53
C ARG A 5 38.84 -3.68 -81.45
N LEU A 6 39.05 -3.02 -80.32
CA LEU A 6 40.31 -2.35 -80.00
C LEU A 6 41.34 -3.42 -79.65
N ASP A 7 42.11 -3.85 -80.65
CA ASP A 7 43.22 -4.78 -80.46
C ASP A 7 44.38 -4.09 -79.74
N VAL A 8 44.48 -4.36 -78.44
CA VAL A 8 45.51 -3.85 -77.51
C VAL A 8 46.94 -4.17 -77.98
N SER A 9 47.10 -5.22 -78.81
CA SER A 9 48.38 -5.66 -79.40
C SER A 9 48.90 -4.74 -80.51
N THR A 10 48.03 -4.00 -81.19
CA THR A 10 48.43 -3.04 -82.24
C THR A 10 48.96 -1.73 -81.66
N LEU A 11 48.48 -1.35 -80.47
CA LEU A 11 49.03 -0.21 -79.72
C LEU A 11 50.46 -0.47 -79.25
N SER A 12 50.79 -1.69 -78.82
CA SER A 12 52.12 -2.00 -78.27
C SER A 12 53.20 -2.13 -79.36
N HIS A 13 52.86 -2.67 -80.54
CA HIS A 13 53.85 -2.89 -81.60
C HIS A 13 54.29 -1.60 -82.31
N ASN A 14 53.44 -0.56 -82.34
CA ASN A 14 53.77 0.74 -82.92
C ASN A 14 54.22 1.79 -81.88
N ALA A 15 54.23 1.45 -80.60
CA ALA A 15 54.62 2.35 -79.50
C ALA A 15 56.06 2.88 -79.63
N ALA A 16 56.93 2.16 -80.35
CA ALA A 16 58.31 2.57 -80.58
C ALA A 16 58.46 3.73 -81.60
N LYS A 17 57.46 3.98 -82.46
CA LYS A 17 57.48 5.05 -83.49
C LYS A 17 56.64 6.29 -83.14
N TRP A 18 56.03 6.34 -81.96
CA TRP A 18 55.15 7.44 -81.56
C TRP A 18 55.92 8.74 -81.23
N PRO A 19 55.38 9.92 -81.61
CA PRO A 19 55.99 11.20 -81.26
C PRO A 19 56.10 11.34 -79.73
N LEU A 20 57.24 11.89 -79.28
CA LEU A 20 57.63 12.00 -77.87
C LEU A 20 56.52 12.41 -76.88
N PRO A 21 55.65 13.42 -77.15
CA PRO A 21 54.60 13.81 -76.18
C PRO A 21 53.61 12.68 -75.88
N CYS A 22 53.32 11.79 -76.84
CA CYS A 22 52.35 10.72 -76.65
C CYS A 22 52.88 9.60 -75.73
N ARG A 23 54.20 9.34 -75.78
CA ARG A 23 54.87 8.36 -74.89
C ARG A 23 54.93 8.87 -73.45
N VAL A 24 55.18 10.15 -73.26
CA VAL A 24 55.18 10.79 -71.93
C VAL A 24 53.78 10.72 -71.31
N LEU A 25 52.74 11.04 -72.09
CA LEU A 25 51.35 10.95 -71.63
C LEU A 25 50.95 9.53 -71.18
N LEU A 26 51.32 8.51 -71.95
CA LEU A 26 51.02 7.13 -71.60
C LEU A 26 51.79 6.65 -70.37
N GLY A 27 53.05 7.07 -70.22
CA GLY A 27 53.86 6.81 -69.03
C GLY A 27 53.28 7.47 -67.77
N CYS A 28 52.87 8.73 -67.86
CA CYS A 28 52.21 9.44 -66.76
C CYS A 28 50.86 8.81 -66.40
N ALA A 29 50.06 8.39 -67.38
CA ALA A 29 48.79 7.71 -67.13
C ALA A 29 48.99 6.37 -66.41
N LEU A 30 49.99 5.59 -66.81
CA LEU A 30 50.29 4.30 -66.19
C LEU A 30 50.87 4.48 -64.78
N ALA A 31 51.75 5.46 -64.57
CA ALA A 31 52.26 5.81 -63.25
C ALA A 31 51.15 6.33 -62.31
N GLY A 32 50.23 7.16 -62.83
CA GLY A 32 49.06 7.63 -62.10
C GLY A 32 48.15 6.47 -61.69
N LEU A 33 47.90 5.51 -62.59
CA LEU A 33 47.09 4.33 -62.30
C LEU A 33 47.75 3.44 -61.23
N VAL A 34 49.06 3.23 -61.29
CA VAL A 34 49.80 2.47 -60.26
C VAL A 34 49.74 3.17 -58.90
N LEU A 35 49.89 4.50 -58.85
CA LEU A 35 49.78 5.27 -57.61
C LEU A 35 48.36 5.22 -57.02
N LEU A 36 47.33 5.33 -57.86
CA LEU A 36 45.93 5.34 -57.44
C LEU A 36 45.50 3.94 -56.93
N VAL A 37 45.92 2.89 -57.63
CA VAL A 37 45.68 1.50 -57.21
C VAL A 37 46.48 1.16 -55.95
N GLY A 38 47.72 1.66 -55.83
CA GLY A 38 48.54 1.51 -54.63
C GLY A 38 47.95 2.19 -53.40
N GLU A 39 47.48 3.42 -53.53
CA GLU A 39 46.74 4.14 -52.48
C GLU A 39 45.45 3.38 -52.09
N ALA A 40 44.67 2.94 -53.07
CA ALA A 40 43.38 2.31 -52.82
C ALA A 40 43.49 0.91 -52.20
N LEU A 41 44.38 0.03 -52.71
CA LEU A 41 44.48 -1.35 -52.25
C LEU A 41 45.37 -1.52 -51.01
N TYR A 42 46.37 -0.67 -50.80
CA TYR A 42 47.36 -0.85 -49.72
C TYR A 42 47.20 0.15 -48.57
N LEU A 43 46.98 1.45 -48.88
CA LEU A 43 46.83 2.48 -47.85
C LEU A 43 45.40 2.58 -47.30
N GLY A 44 44.38 2.33 -48.13
CA GLY A 44 42.98 2.26 -47.72
C GLY A 44 42.70 1.35 -46.51
N PRO A 45 43.01 0.03 -46.57
CA PRO A 45 42.72 -0.90 -45.48
C PRO A 45 43.61 -0.71 -44.23
N SER A 46 44.64 0.12 -44.30
CA SER A 46 45.47 0.49 -43.16
C SER A 46 44.89 1.69 -42.40
N ARG A 47 44.26 2.64 -43.10
CA ARG A 47 43.52 3.76 -42.49
C ARG A 47 42.25 3.28 -41.79
N GLU A 48 41.51 2.34 -42.37
CA GLU A 48 40.33 1.75 -41.72
C GLU A 48 40.67 0.97 -40.45
N ARG A 49 41.84 0.31 -40.41
CA ARG A 49 42.32 -0.38 -39.19
C ARG A 49 42.71 0.60 -38.08
N LEU A 50 43.30 1.74 -38.42
CA LEU A 50 43.61 2.80 -37.46
C LEU A 50 42.33 3.48 -36.94
N GLN A 51 41.41 3.85 -37.84
CA GLN A 51 40.11 4.44 -37.47
C GLN A 51 39.24 3.48 -36.65
N GLY A 52 39.25 2.18 -37.00
CA GLY A 52 38.58 1.15 -36.21
C GLY A 52 39.22 0.94 -34.84
N GLY A 53 40.55 1.10 -34.72
CA GLY A 53 41.27 1.07 -33.46
C GLY A 53 40.98 2.29 -32.57
N GLU A 54 40.99 3.49 -33.15
CA GLU A 54 40.66 4.75 -32.47
C GLU A 54 39.20 4.78 -32.02
N ALA A 55 38.27 4.34 -32.86
CA ALA A 55 36.85 4.22 -32.51
C ALA A 55 36.63 3.24 -31.36
N ARG A 56 37.33 2.09 -31.36
CA ARG A 56 37.32 1.14 -30.23
C ARG A 56 37.95 1.74 -28.98
N GLY A 57 39.03 2.49 -29.11
CA GLY A 57 39.68 3.19 -28.00
C GLY A 57 38.75 4.19 -27.34
N HIS A 58 38.08 5.03 -28.12
CA HIS A 58 37.10 5.99 -27.62
C HIS A 58 35.87 5.30 -27.01
N ALA A 59 35.36 4.22 -27.62
CA ALA A 59 34.27 3.43 -27.05
C ALA A 59 34.67 2.76 -25.71
N LEU A 60 35.89 2.24 -25.60
CA LEU A 60 36.39 1.63 -24.37
C LEU A 60 36.60 2.66 -23.27
N GLN A 61 37.06 3.87 -23.62
CA GLN A 61 37.17 5.00 -22.69
C GLN A 61 35.80 5.46 -22.19
N GLN A 62 34.79 5.53 -23.06
CA GLN A 62 33.42 5.86 -22.66
C GLN A 62 32.83 4.80 -21.72
N GLN A 63 33.03 3.52 -22.01
CA GLN A 63 32.61 2.42 -21.13
C GLN A 63 33.35 2.41 -19.79
N LEU A 64 34.63 2.76 -19.77
CA LEU A 64 35.38 2.92 -18.52
C LEU A 64 34.88 4.13 -17.74
N ALA A 65 34.67 5.29 -18.39
CA ALA A 65 34.15 6.49 -17.75
C ALA A 65 32.78 6.24 -17.10
N GLU A 66 31.86 5.57 -17.82
CA GLU A 66 30.54 5.18 -17.32
C GLU A 66 30.64 4.21 -16.13
N LYS A 67 31.49 3.18 -16.24
CA LYS A 67 31.73 2.22 -15.13
C LYS A 67 32.41 2.87 -13.92
N THR A 68 33.32 3.81 -14.12
CA THR A 68 33.98 4.57 -13.03
C THR A 68 33.05 5.60 -12.40
N GLY A 69 32.10 6.18 -13.16
CA GLY A 69 31.05 7.05 -12.61
C GLY A 69 30.07 6.27 -11.75
N LEU A 70 29.73 5.04 -12.15
CA LEU A 70 28.94 4.12 -11.33
C LEU A 70 29.72 3.68 -10.08
N ALA A 71 31.02 3.39 -10.19
CA ALA A 71 31.88 2.98 -9.05
C ALA A 71 32.11 4.12 -8.03
N THR A 72 32.38 5.35 -8.46
CA THR A 72 32.51 6.50 -7.55
C THR A 72 31.21 6.80 -6.80
N SER A 73 30.05 6.55 -7.44
CA SER A 73 28.74 6.60 -6.76
C SER A 73 28.50 5.42 -5.80
N LEU A 74 29.21 4.31 -5.96
CA LEU A 74 29.17 3.17 -5.06
C LEU A 74 30.08 3.37 -3.86
N GLU A 75 31.30 3.91 -4.02
CA GLU A 75 32.15 4.27 -2.87
C GLU A 75 31.45 5.27 -1.95
N ALA A 76 30.88 6.35 -2.50
CA ALA A 76 30.14 7.33 -1.71
C ALA A 76 28.89 6.74 -1.00
N ARG A 77 28.20 5.78 -1.64
CA ARG A 77 27.08 5.05 -1.02
C ARG A 77 27.55 4.02 0.00
N ALA A 78 28.68 3.36 -0.23
CA ALA A 78 29.27 2.39 0.68
C ALA A 78 29.78 3.08 1.95
N ASP A 79 30.42 4.25 1.81
CA ASP A 79 30.82 5.09 2.94
C ASP A 79 29.58 5.57 3.71
N HIS A 80 28.52 6.00 3.01
CA HIS A 80 27.28 6.40 3.65
C HIS A 80 26.59 5.23 4.37
N LEU A 81 26.55 4.04 3.76
CA LEU A 81 26.03 2.83 4.38
C LEU A 81 26.85 2.45 5.61
N ARG A 82 28.17 2.53 5.55
CA ARG A 82 29.06 2.24 6.68
C ARG A 82 28.83 3.20 7.85
N VAL A 83 28.70 4.50 7.57
CA VAL A 83 28.37 5.51 8.60
C VAL A 83 26.97 5.27 9.17
N MET A 84 25.99 4.90 8.34
CA MET A 84 24.65 4.54 8.81
C MET A 84 24.65 3.27 9.65
N GLU A 85 25.40 2.24 9.25
CA GLU A 85 25.59 1.00 9.99
C GLU A 85 26.21 1.29 11.37
N ASP A 86 27.32 2.04 11.43
CA ASP A 86 27.95 2.43 12.70
C ASP A 86 26.99 3.20 13.61
N LYS A 87 26.16 4.09 13.02
CA LYS A 87 25.14 4.83 13.77
C LYS A 87 24.05 3.90 14.29
N VAL A 88 23.55 2.97 13.48
CA VAL A 88 22.56 1.96 13.89
C VAL A 88 23.13 1.07 15.00
N VAL A 89 24.37 0.62 14.89
CA VAL A 89 25.04 -0.17 15.94
C VAL A 89 25.12 0.61 17.26
N SER A 90 25.43 1.90 17.22
CA SER A 90 25.46 2.71 18.44
C SER A 90 24.08 2.90 19.08
N LEU A 91 23.01 3.03 18.28
CA LEU A 91 21.63 3.07 18.77
C LEU A 91 21.15 1.72 19.32
N LEU A 92 21.51 0.61 18.66
CA LEU A 92 21.18 -0.74 19.12
C LEU A 92 21.82 -1.08 20.48
N ARG A 93 23.01 -0.54 20.77
CA ARG A 93 23.67 -0.67 22.09
C ARG A 93 23.00 0.12 23.21
N GLN A 94 22.17 1.09 22.87
CA GLN A 94 21.39 1.89 23.82
C GLN A 94 20.03 1.24 24.12
N LEU A 95 19.65 0.17 23.41
CA LEU A 95 18.41 -0.55 23.68
C LEU A 95 18.42 -1.15 25.09
N PRO A 96 17.29 -1.09 25.81
CA PRO A 96 17.16 -1.70 27.12
C PRO A 96 17.41 -3.21 27.04
N ALA A 97 18.07 -3.75 28.06
CA ALA A 97 18.38 -5.17 28.17
C ALA A 97 17.26 -5.97 28.87
N GLU A 98 16.31 -5.28 29.51
CA GLU A 98 15.22 -5.91 30.25
C GLU A 98 14.06 -6.31 29.33
N SER A 99 13.37 -7.39 29.69
CA SER A 99 12.21 -7.88 28.94
C SER A 99 11.03 -6.93 29.12
N GLU A 100 10.68 -6.21 28.06
CA GLU A 100 9.51 -5.31 28.05
C GLU A 100 8.19 -6.01 27.75
N VAL A 101 8.20 -7.35 27.59
CA VAL A 101 7.02 -8.13 27.20
C VAL A 101 5.85 -7.93 28.15
N PRO A 102 5.99 -8.05 29.49
CA PRO A 102 4.84 -7.88 30.39
C PRO A 102 4.23 -6.48 30.33
N ALA A 103 5.06 -5.43 30.35
CA ALA A 103 4.61 -4.05 30.25
C ALA A 103 4.03 -3.72 28.87
N LEU A 104 4.46 -4.41 27.80
CA LEU A 104 3.88 -4.26 26.47
C LEU A 104 2.45 -4.82 26.44
N LEU A 105 2.25 -6.00 27.03
CA LEU A 105 0.93 -6.63 27.07
C LEU A 105 -0.09 -5.72 27.78
N GLU A 106 0.31 -5.05 28.86
CA GLU A 106 -0.53 -4.07 29.56
C GLU A 106 -0.87 -2.84 28.72
N ASP A 107 0.12 -2.27 28.02
CA ASP A 107 -0.10 -1.11 27.15
C ASP A 107 -0.96 -1.47 25.93
N VAL A 108 -0.74 -2.65 25.34
CA VAL A 108 -1.55 -3.19 24.24
C VAL A 108 -2.99 -3.38 24.71
N ALA A 109 -3.21 -3.98 25.89
CA ALA A 109 -4.55 -4.18 26.45
C ALA A 109 -5.25 -2.84 26.72
N ARG A 110 -4.53 -1.84 27.24
CA ARG A 110 -5.05 -0.50 27.46
C ARG A 110 -5.45 0.19 26.15
N LEU A 111 -4.60 0.08 25.13
CA LEU A 111 -4.87 0.64 23.80
C LEU A 111 -6.03 -0.06 23.10
N ALA A 112 -6.17 -1.37 23.28
CA ALA A 112 -7.27 -2.14 22.74
C ALA A 112 -8.62 -1.64 23.29
N VAL A 113 -8.73 -1.52 24.62
CA VAL A 113 -9.92 -0.98 25.29
C VAL A 113 -10.20 0.47 24.86
N ALA A 114 -9.18 1.32 24.78
CA ALA A 114 -9.33 2.73 24.41
C ALA A 114 -9.85 2.95 22.98
N ASN A 115 -9.53 2.04 22.05
CA ASN A 115 -9.97 2.11 20.66
C ASN A 115 -11.17 1.18 20.37
N GLY A 116 -11.76 0.52 21.38
CA GLY A 116 -12.90 -0.39 21.17
C GLY A 116 -12.56 -1.67 20.40
N VAL A 117 -11.29 -2.08 20.40
CA VAL A 117 -10.80 -3.27 19.70
C VAL A 117 -10.72 -4.44 20.69
N TRP A 118 -11.21 -5.61 20.27
CA TRP A 118 -11.12 -6.84 21.05
C TRP A 118 -9.89 -7.64 20.67
N VAL A 119 -8.92 -7.80 21.57
CA VAL A 119 -7.73 -8.65 21.34
C VAL A 119 -8.08 -10.10 21.68
N GLU A 120 -8.07 -10.99 20.69
CA GLU A 120 -8.40 -12.42 20.88
C GLU A 120 -7.32 -13.14 21.69
N GLY A 121 -6.07 -12.77 21.49
CA GLY A 121 -4.93 -13.39 22.15
C GLY A 121 -3.60 -12.89 21.61
N ILE A 122 -2.59 -12.97 22.46
CA ILE A 122 -1.21 -12.61 22.13
C ILE A 122 -0.35 -13.85 22.36
N LYS A 123 0.22 -14.39 21.28
CA LYS A 123 1.12 -15.53 21.34
C LYS A 123 2.55 -15.05 21.18
N VAL A 124 3.32 -15.13 22.27
CA VAL A 124 4.77 -14.88 22.23
C VAL A 124 5.43 -16.08 21.53
N LEU A 125 6.23 -15.79 20.51
CA LEU A 125 6.98 -16.79 19.74
C LEU A 125 8.42 -16.89 20.28
N ASP A 126 9.15 -17.91 19.83
CA ASP A 126 10.53 -18.14 20.26
C ASP A 126 11.44 -16.96 19.88
N GLU A 127 12.41 -16.64 20.75
CA GLU A 127 13.37 -15.57 20.50
C GLU A 127 14.25 -15.87 19.30
N GLU A 128 14.45 -14.88 18.43
CA GLU A 128 15.39 -14.94 17.32
C GLU A 128 16.64 -14.11 17.65
N PRO A 129 17.73 -14.75 18.13
CA PRO A 129 18.96 -14.03 18.44
C PRO A 129 19.64 -13.53 17.16
N ARG A 130 19.99 -12.24 17.13
CA ARG A 130 20.83 -11.61 16.10
C ARG A 130 22.21 -11.27 16.71
N GLN A 131 23.14 -10.81 15.86
CA GLN A 131 24.52 -10.55 16.29
C GLN A 131 24.66 -9.40 17.32
N LEU A 132 23.71 -8.45 17.35
CA LEU A 132 23.79 -7.22 18.17
C LEU A 132 22.55 -6.96 19.03
N TYR A 133 21.48 -7.74 18.85
CA TYR A 133 20.21 -7.62 19.55
C TYR A 133 19.46 -8.95 19.46
N THR A 134 18.40 -9.11 20.24
CA THR A 134 17.50 -10.27 20.15
C THR A 134 16.11 -9.78 19.75
N GLU A 135 15.50 -10.42 18.75
CA GLU A 135 14.12 -10.15 18.34
C GLU A 135 13.18 -11.04 19.16
N GLN A 136 12.14 -10.44 19.71
CA GLN A 136 11.03 -11.16 20.34
C GLN A 136 9.77 -11.00 19.46
N PRO A 137 9.48 -12.00 18.60
CA PRO A 137 8.28 -11.97 17.79
C PRO A 137 7.04 -12.35 18.60
N MET A 138 5.93 -11.68 18.31
CA MET A 138 4.64 -11.84 18.99
C MET A 138 3.53 -11.79 17.96
N GLN A 139 2.74 -12.86 17.88
CA GLN A 139 1.56 -12.90 17.03
C GLN A 139 0.36 -12.38 17.80
N MET A 140 -0.40 -11.47 17.21
CA MET A 140 -1.56 -10.83 17.83
C MET A 140 -2.75 -10.89 16.88
N GLY A 141 -3.90 -11.30 17.42
CA GLY A 141 -5.19 -11.27 16.74
C GLY A 141 -6.09 -10.25 17.41
N ALA A 142 -6.76 -9.42 16.61
CA ALA A 142 -7.65 -8.37 17.09
C ALA A 142 -8.91 -8.27 16.21
N ILE A 143 -10.06 -7.99 16.80
CA ILE A 143 -11.35 -7.85 16.12
C ILE A 143 -11.90 -6.45 16.37
N GLY A 144 -12.36 -5.76 15.34
CA GLY A 144 -12.97 -4.44 15.45
C GLY A 144 -13.41 -3.85 14.11
N ALA A 145 -13.89 -2.62 14.12
CA ALA A 145 -14.13 -1.87 12.89
C ALA A 145 -12.79 -1.46 12.25
N TYR A 146 -12.79 -1.16 10.94
CA TYR A 146 -11.56 -0.81 10.22
C TYR A 146 -10.82 0.39 10.83
N HIS A 147 -11.55 1.47 11.11
CA HIS A 147 -10.97 2.69 11.65
C HIS A 147 -10.42 2.50 13.06
N ASP A 148 -11.08 1.69 13.87
CA ASP A 148 -10.67 1.36 15.23
C ASP A 148 -9.39 0.52 15.23
N LEU A 149 -9.32 -0.47 14.32
CA LEU A 149 -8.12 -1.29 14.10
C LEU A 149 -6.95 -0.44 13.59
N ALA A 150 -7.21 0.49 12.65
CA ALA A 150 -6.17 1.37 12.11
C ALA A 150 -5.66 2.38 13.15
N ALA A 151 -6.55 2.94 13.97
CA ALA A 151 -6.20 3.78 15.11
C ALA A 151 -5.37 3.01 16.14
N PHE A 152 -5.76 1.76 16.43
CA PHE A 152 -5.02 0.86 17.31
C PHE A 152 -3.60 0.57 16.79
N VAL A 153 -3.44 0.20 15.51
CA VAL A 153 -2.11 -0.05 14.90
C VAL A 153 -1.25 1.22 14.89
N SER A 154 -1.84 2.38 14.61
CA SER A 154 -1.14 3.67 14.70
C SER A 154 -0.69 3.99 16.13
N ALA A 155 -1.54 3.73 17.13
CA ALA A 155 -1.22 3.93 18.53
C ALA A 155 -0.12 2.97 19.03
N LEU A 156 -0.11 1.71 18.55
CA LEU A 156 0.97 0.76 18.82
C LEU A 156 2.32 1.26 18.31
N GLY A 157 2.36 1.84 17.11
CA GLY A 157 3.56 2.47 16.56
C GLY A 157 3.99 3.76 17.27
N GLY A 158 3.11 4.32 18.11
CA GLY A 158 3.37 5.52 18.92
C GLY A 158 3.85 5.24 20.34
N LEU A 159 3.96 3.98 20.75
CA LEU A 159 4.50 3.62 22.06
C LEU A 159 5.99 4.04 22.16
N LEU A 160 6.44 4.46 23.34
CA LEU A 160 7.82 4.93 23.62
C LEU A 160 8.87 3.78 23.62
N ARG A 161 8.67 2.77 22.78
CA ARG A 161 9.41 1.51 22.74
C ARG A 161 9.60 1.07 21.30
N VAL A 162 10.66 0.31 21.04
CA VAL A 162 10.95 -0.15 19.67
C VAL A 162 10.10 -1.38 19.37
N VAL A 163 8.91 -1.12 18.82
CA VAL A 163 7.99 -2.15 18.32
C VAL A 163 7.85 -1.96 16.83
N THR A 164 8.12 -3.00 16.04
CA THR A 164 7.78 -3.01 14.62
C THR A 164 6.60 -3.93 14.37
N VAL A 165 5.72 -3.51 13.48
CA VAL A 165 4.58 -4.30 13.03
C VAL A 165 4.89 -4.84 11.64
N GLN A 166 4.76 -6.15 11.47
CA GLN A 166 5.00 -6.89 10.23
C GLN A 166 3.79 -7.79 9.94
N ASP A 167 3.68 -8.23 8.68
CA ASP A 167 2.71 -9.23 8.23
C ASP A 167 1.27 -8.95 8.65
N VAL A 168 0.82 -7.71 8.42
CA VAL A 168 -0.55 -7.27 8.69
C VAL A 168 -1.51 -7.94 7.71
N THR A 169 -2.45 -8.73 8.22
CA THR A 169 -3.50 -9.35 7.42
C THR A 169 -4.87 -9.01 8.00
N LEU A 170 -5.79 -8.59 7.13
CA LEU A 170 -7.16 -8.22 7.48
C LEU A 170 -8.12 -9.20 6.79
N ARG A 171 -9.06 -9.75 7.55
CA ARG A 171 -10.10 -10.66 7.05
C ARG A 171 -11.47 -10.18 7.53
N PRO A 172 -12.49 -10.19 6.66
CA PRO A 172 -13.86 -9.91 7.09
C PRO A 172 -14.41 -11.02 7.97
N GLU A 173 -15.02 -10.65 9.09
CA GLU A 173 -15.67 -11.53 10.05
C GLU A 173 -17.06 -10.95 10.38
N GLY A 174 -18.01 -11.22 9.48
CA GLY A 174 -19.36 -10.63 9.55
C GLY A 174 -19.34 -9.13 9.26
N ALA A 175 -19.77 -8.33 10.24
CA ALA A 175 -19.77 -6.85 10.17
C ALA A 175 -18.45 -6.22 10.67
N LEU A 176 -17.58 -7.01 11.31
CA LEU A 176 -16.29 -6.57 11.84
C LEU A 176 -15.15 -7.15 11.01
N LEU A 177 -13.94 -6.64 11.26
CA LEU A 177 -12.71 -7.13 10.67
C LEU A 177 -11.88 -7.83 11.73
N ARG A 178 -11.30 -8.97 11.34
CA ARG A 178 -10.22 -9.62 12.06
C ARG A 178 -8.88 -9.16 11.50
N LEU A 179 -8.03 -8.65 12.38
CA LEU A 179 -6.67 -8.25 12.14
C LEU A 179 -5.74 -9.29 12.77
N ASP A 180 -4.95 -9.98 11.95
CA ASP A 180 -3.81 -10.77 12.42
C ASP A 180 -2.52 -10.02 12.06
N MET A 181 -1.62 -9.87 13.02
CA MET A 181 -0.37 -9.13 12.84
C MET A 181 0.78 -9.75 13.63
N LEU A 182 2.01 -9.53 13.16
CA LEU A 182 3.22 -9.95 13.83
C LEU A 182 3.99 -8.73 14.34
N ALA A 183 3.98 -8.51 15.66
CA ALA A 183 4.80 -7.49 16.27
C ALA A 183 6.16 -8.06 16.67
N LYS A 184 7.23 -7.29 16.48
CA LYS A 184 8.57 -7.63 16.96
C LYS A 184 9.06 -6.55 17.90
N THR A 185 9.57 -6.97 19.06
CA THR A 185 10.31 -6.10 19.96
C THR A 185 11.80 -6.45 19.93
N TYR A 186 12.63 -5.49 20.29
CA TYR A 186 14.08 -5.60 20.19
C TYR A 186 14.69 -5.36 21.56
N ARG A 187 15.52 -6.31 22.02
CA ARG A 187 16.31 -6.16 23.25
C ARG A 187 17.80 -6.13 22.94
N GLY A 188 18.52 -5.26 23.65
CA GLY A 188 19.98 -5.20 23.59
C GLY A 188 20.61 -6.45 24.22
N ILE A 189 21.78 -6.86 23.72
CA ILE A 189 22.57 -7.96 24.31
C ILE A 189 23.45 -7.51 25.48
N THR A 190 23.58 -6.19 25.71
CA THR A 190 24.38 -5.62 26.82
C THR A 190 23.56 -4.59 27.59
N SER A 191 23.46 -4.74 28.92
CA SER A 191 22.90 -3.72 29.80
C SER A 191 23.89 -2.56 29.95
N SER A 192 23.88 -1.62 29.01
CA SER A 192 24.45 -0.29 29.25
C SER A 192 23.51 0.36 30.27
N GLY A 193 23.89 0.48 31.55
CA GLY A 193 23.08 1.11 32.62
C GLY A 193 22.81 2.62 32.43
N GLN A 194 22.82 3.09 31.18
CA GLN A 194 22.54 4.44 30.76
C GLN A 194 21.08 4.48 30.33
N ALA A 195 20.27 5.24 31.06
CA ALA A 195 18.90 5.56 30.63
C ALA A 195 18.95 6.06 29.18
N LEU A 196 18.08 5.51 28.34
CA LEU A 196 17.85 6.00 26.98
C LEU A 196 17.79 7.54 27.04
N GLN A 197 18.80 8.23 26.49
CA GLN A 197 18.55 9.61 26.08
C GLN A 197 17.40 9.50 25.09
N ALA A 198 16.28 10.18 25.38
CA ALA A 198 15.06 10.06 24.61
C ALA A 198 15.43 10.14 23.13
N LEU A 199 15.30 9.00 22.45
CA LEU A 199 15.43 8.95 21.00
C LEU A 199 14.46 10.01 20.52
N GLU A 200 14.96 11.09 19.91
CA GLU A 200 14.10 12.13 19.33
C GLU A 200 13.09 11.39 18.45
N PRO A 201 11.81 11.34 18.85
CA PRO A 201 10.86 10.47 18.20
C PRO A 201 10.78 10.93 16.74
N GLY A 202 11.08 10.00 15.83
CA GLY A 202 10.91 10.25 14.40
C GLY A 202 9.48 10.71 14.11
N PRO A 203 9.22 11.30 12.92
CA PRO A 203 7.89 11.73 12.55
C PRO A 203 6.90 10.57 12.70
N ARG A 204 6.03 10.66 13.72
CA ARG A 204 5.00 9.66 14.00
C ARG A 204 3.91 9.75 12.94
N PHE A 205 3.52 8.60 12.41
CA PHE A 205 2.35 8.51 11.56
C PHE A 205 1.10 8.45 12.45
N VAL A 206 0.30 9.52 12.42
CA VAL A 206 -0.98 9.60 13.15
C VAL A 206 -2.10 9.25 12.18
N TYR A 207 -2.85 8.20 12.50
CA TYR A 207 -4.05 7.85 11.75
C TYR A 207 -5.21 8.76 12.14
N ASP A 208 -5.81 9.44 11.16
CA ASP A 208 -7.00 10.28 11.34
C ASP A 208 -8.20 9.68 10.56
N PRO A 209 -9.15 9.01 11.24
CA PRO A 209 -10.29 8.39 10.58
C PRO A 209 -11.32 9.39 10.05
N SER A 210 -11.31 10.65 10.51
CA SER A 210 -12.37 11.62 10.20
C SER A 210 -12.42 12.02 8.71
N THR A 211 -11.32 11.82 8.00
CA THR A 211 -11.15 12.20 6.59
C THR A 211 -11.15 10.99 5.64
N LEU A 212 -11.18 9.77 6.19
CA LEU A 212 -10.94 8.54 5.44
C LEU A 212 -12.20 7.67 5.38
N ARG A 213 -12.45 7.09 4.21
CA ARG A 213 -13.54 6.12 4.00
C ARG A 213 -13.09 4.73 4.45
N ASP A 214 -14.00 3.96 5.06
CA ASP A 214 -13.79 2.54 5.32
C ASP A 214 -13.71 1.76 3.98
N PRO A 215 -12.56 1.14 3.65
CA PRO A 215 -12.36 0.45 2.38
C PRO A 215 -13.07 -0.92 2.32
N PHE A 216 -13.48 -1.49 3.46
CA PHE A 216 -14.14 -2.80 3.55
C PHE A 216 -15.67 -2.68 3.59
N GLN A 217 -16.19 -1.47 3.73
CA GLN A 217 -17.60 -1.21 3.49
C GLN A 217 -17.90 -1.20 1.99
N SER A 218 -18.86 -2.04 1.60
CA SER A 218 -19.37 -2.09 0.22
C SER A 218 -19.83 -0.70 -0.23
N PRO A 219 -19.38 -0.18 -1.39
CA PRO A 219 -19.84 1.10 -1.94
C PRO A 219 -21.37 1.17 -2.08
N THR A 220 -22.02 0.02 -2.26
CA THR A 220 -23.46 -0.11 -2.46
C THR A 220 -24.30 0.15 -1.21
N LEU A 221 -23.70 0.14 -0.01
CA LEU A 221 -24.38 0.56 1.24
C LEU A 221 -24.23 2.07 1.51
N GLN A 222 -23.58 2.80 0.62
CA GLN A 222 -23.81 4.24 0.47
C GLN A 222 -24.77 4.46 -0.70
N VAL A 223 -26.06 4.24 -0.45
CA VAL A 223 -26.95 5.32 -0.84
C VAL A 223 -26.38 6.52 -0.08
N ALA A 224 -26.13 7.64 -0.77
CA ALA A 224 -25.74 8.90 -0.13
C ALA A 224 -26.48 9.07 1.21
N ARG A 225 -25.97 9.87 2.16
CA ARG A 225 -26.91 10.49 3.11
C ARG A 225 -27.97 11.16 2.24
N VAL A 226 -29.07 10.48 1.97
CA VAL A 226 -30.23 11.03 1.33
C VAL A 226 -30.67 11.98 2.43
N PRO A 227 -30.58 13.31 2.24
CA PRO A 227 -31.35 14.20 3.10
C PRO A 227 -32.74 13.56 3.15
N GLY A 228 -33.19 13.18 4.36
CA GLY A 228 -34.30 12.23 4.52
C GLY A 228 -35.44 12.60 3.58
N ARG A 229 -36.10 11.62 2.98
CA ARG A 229 -37.06 11.95 1.92
C ARG A 229 -38.17 12.82 2.53
N PRO A 230 -38.66 13.87 1.85
CA PRO A 230 -39.79 14.63 2.37
C PRO A 230 -40.96 13.70 2.68
N ALA A 231 -41.46 13.76 3.90
CA ALA A 231 -42.50 12.90 4.42
C ALA A 231 -43.68 13.73 4.94
N LEU A 232 -44.84 13.09 5.05
CA LEU A 232 -45.98 13.68 5.74
C LEU A 232 -45.68 13.73 7.25
N SER A 233 -46.27 14.71 7.94
CA SER A 233 -46.15 14.81 9.40
C SER A 233 -46.68 13.53 10.07
N PRO A 234 -45.98 12.99 11.07
CA PRO A 234 -46.47 11.85 11.85
C PRO A 234 -47.76 12.23 12.58
N ASP A 235 -48.58 11.23 12.92
CA ASP A 235 -49.75 11.44 13.77
C ASP A 235 -49.30 11.76 15.20
N LEU A 236 -49.28 13.05 15.52
CA LEU A 236 -48.90 13.56 16.84
C LEU A 236 -50.02 13.40 17.88
N THR A 237 -51.23 13.00 17.47
CA THR A 237 -52.37 12.85 18.39
C THR A 237 -52.46 11.44 18.99
N ARG A 238 -51.71 10.48 18.43
CA ARG A 238 -51.61 9.11 18.93
C ARG A 238 -50.87 9.07 20.28
N PRO A 239 -51.38 8.31 21.28
CA PRO A 239 -50.62 8.03 22.50
C PRO A 239 -49.37 7.20 22.18
N ARG A 240 -48.21 7.69 22.59
CA ARG A 240 -46.92 7.00 22.41
C ARG A 240 -46.82 5.76 23.31
N GLY A 241 -46.31 4.67 22.77
CA GLY A 241 -46.00 3.44 23.52
C GLY A 241 -44.70 3.54 24.31
N LEU A 242 -44.44 2.54 25.16
CA LEU A 242 -43.22 2.46 25.99
C LEU A 242 -41.94 2.47 25.14
N LEU A 243 -41.98 1.79 23.99
CA LEU A 243 -40.83 1.64 23.08
C LEU A 243 -40.49 2.93 22.31
N GLU A 244 -41.40 3.91 22.29
CA GLU A 244 -41.20 5.20 21.63
C GLU A 244 -40.47 6.21 22.53
N GLY A 245 -40.22 5.85 23.79
CA GLY A 245 -39.43 6.67 24.73
C GLY A 245 -37.93 6.35 24.76
N MET A 246 -37.52 5.24 24.14
CA MET A 246 -36.14 4.76 24.13
C MET A 246 -35.52 4.96 22.75
N THR A 247 -34.22 5.27 22.69
CA THR A 247 -33.55 5.46 21.39
C THR A 247 -33.38 4.13 20.68
N ILE A 248 -33.36 4.16 19.34
CA ILE A 248 -33.27 2.93 18.53
C ILE A 248 -32.04 2.08 18.89
N ASP A 249 -30.92 2.73 19.19
CA ASP A 249 -29.65 2.09 19.54
C ASP A 249 -29.69 1.28 20.85
N GLN A 250 -30.73 1.47 21.68
CA GLN A 250 -30.93 0.70 22.92
C GLN A 250 -31.68 -0.62 22.69
N PHE A 251 -32.20 -0.85 21.48
CA PHE A 251 -32.90 -2.08 21.15
C PHE A 251 -31.96 -3.08 20.49
N GLU A 252 -31.93 -4.29 21.03
CA GLU A 252 -31.25 -5.43 20.41
C GLU A 252 -32.29 -6.41 19.87
N MET A 253 -32.25 -6.72 18.58
CA MET A 253 -33.11 -7.78 18.04
C MET A 253 -32.59 -9.14 18.50
N VAL A 254 -33.42 -9.91 19.20
CA VAL A 254 -33.06 -11.22 19.74
C VAL A 254 -33.65 -12.39 18.96
N GLY A 255 -34.59 -12.12 18.05
CA GLY A 255 -35.17 -13.17 17.21
C GLY A 255 -36.48 -12.76 16.56
N THR A 256 -37.06 -13.71 15.84
CA THR A 256 -38.42 -13.63 15.31
C THR A 256 -39.28 -14.76 15.87
N LEU A 257 -40.53 -14.45 16.17
CA LEU A 257 -41.55 -15.41 16.55
C LEU A 257 -42.65 -15.37 15.51
N SER A 258 -42.90 -16.49 14.83
CA SER A 258 -44.02 -16.62 13.89
C SER A 258 -44.97 -17.70 14.38
N ASN A 259 -46.27 -17.40 14.36
CA ASN A 259 -47.33 -18.38 14.66
C ASN A 259 -48.01 -18.92 13.38
N GLY A 260 -47.41 -18.70 12.22
CA GLY A 260 -47.95 -19.09 10.90
C GLY A 260 -48.94 -18.09 10.28
N VAL A 261 -49.52 -17.18 11.07
CA VAL A 261 -50.46 -16.14 10.59
C VAL A 261 -49.85 -14.75 10.68
N GLN A 262 -49.02 -14.50 11.70
CA GLN A 262 -48.38 -13.21 11.92
C GLN A 262 -46.96 -13.41 12.46
N ALA A 263 -46.02 -12.68 11.84
CA ALA A 263 -44.64 -12.62 12.26
C ALA A 263 -44.45 -11.49 13.28
N PHE A 264 -43.66 -11.76 14.29
CA PHE A 264 -43.27 -10.82 15.33
C PHE A 264 -41.76 -10.78 15.47
N ALA A 265 -41.23 -9.60 15.70
CA ALA A 265 -39.86 -9.39 16.10
C ALA A 265 -39.78 -9.36 17.62
N LEU A 266 -38.69 -9.91 18.16
CA LEU A 266 -38.37 -9.85 19.57
C LEU A 266 -37.23 -8.84 19.71
N LEU A 267 -37.49 -7.74 20.42
CA LEU A 267 -36.51 -6.70 20.75
C LEU A 267 -36.26 -6.70 22.24
N ARG A 268 -34.99 -6.75 22.65
CA ARG A 268 -34.55 -6.57 24.04
C ARG A 268 -34.26 -5.10 24.28
N ALA A 269 -34.86 -4.55 25.32
CA ALA A 269 -34.57 -3.22 25.84
C ALA A 269 -34.19 -3.37 27.33
N GLY A 270 -32.91 -3.23 27.63
CA GLY A 270 -32.38 -3.57 28.96
C GLY A 270 -32.57 -5.07 29.28
N SER A 271 -33.35 -5.39 30.31
CA SER A 271 -33.61 -6.77 30.74
C SER A 271 -34.92 -7.37 30.23
N LEU A 272 -35.79 -6.56 29.58
CA LEU A 272 -37.09 -7.01 29.08
C LEU A 272 -37.04 -7.27 27.58
N VAL A 273 -37.71 -8.35 27.16
CA VAL A 273 -37.95 -8.66 25.75
C VAL A 273 -39.37 -8.22 25.38
N HIS A 274 -39.46 -7.34 24.40
CA HIS A 274 -40.70 -6.84 23.83
C HIS A 274 -40.96 -7.48 22.47
N ARG A 275 -42.23 -7.77 22.22
CA ARG A 275 -42.71 -8.30 20.94
C ARG A 275 -43.24 -7.15 20.10
N LEU A 276 -42.76 -7.03 18.86
CA LEU A 276 -43.22 -6.04 17.90
C LEU A 276 -43.81 -6.72 16.66
N ALA A 277 -44.87 -6.13 16.12
CA ALA A 277 -45.47 -6.48 14.85
C ALA A 277 -45.16 -5.42 13.77
N VAL A 278 -45.41 -5.76 12.51
CA VAL A 278 -45.41 -4.76 11.43
C VAL A 278 -46.47 -3.70 11.72
N GLY A 279 -46.07 -2.43 11.63
CA GLY A 279 -46.91 -1.26 11.96
C GLY A 279 -46.69 -0.70 13.37
N ASP A 280 -46.00 -1.41 14.26
CA ASP A 280 -45.66 -0.91 15.60
C ASP A 280 -44.59 0.18 15.54
N TYR A 281 -44.52 0.98 16.60
CA TYR A 281 -43.63 2.14 16.69
C TYR A 281 -42.56 1.96 17.77
N LEU A 282 -41.39 2.51 17.49
CA LEU A 282 -40.20 2.49 18.34
C LEU A 282 -39.37 3.75 18.12
N GLY A 283 -38.60 4.15 19.12
CA GLY A 283 -37.77 5.35 18.99
C GLY A 283 -38.54 6.66 19.25
N PRO A 284 -37.83 7.72 19.66
CA PRO A 284 -38.42 9.06 19.82
C PRO A 284 -38.83 9.69 18.48
N ASP A 285 -38.20 9.28 17.38
CA ASP A 285 -38.35 9.79 16.02
C ASP A 285 -39.44 9.03 15.23
N HIS A 286 -40.52 8.60 15.91
CA HIS A 286 -41.67 7.94 15.28
C HIS A 286 -41.33 6.75 14.37
N GLY A 287 -40.33 5.94 14.75
CA GLY A 287 -39.86 4.81 13.96
C GLY A 287 -40.95 3.76 13.78
N GLN A 288 -41.49 3.59 12.57
CA GLN A 288 -42.53 2.60 12.29
C GLN A 288 -41.94 1.34 11.64
N VAL A 289 -42.26 0.15 12.17
CA VAL A 289 -41.85 -1.12 11.57
C VAL A 289 -42.60 -1.36 10.27
N THR A 290 -41.86 -1.52 9.17
CA THR A 290 -42.41 -1.74 7.83
C THR A 290 -42.34 -3.20 7.40
N ALA A 291 -41.30 -3.93 7.84
CA ALA A 291 -41.14 -5.35 7.56
C ALA A 291 -40.38 -6.06 8.68
N ILE A 292 -40.70 -7.34 8.87
CA ILE A 292 -40.02 -8.24 9.81
C ILE A 292 -39.51 -9.44 9.02
N GLN A 293 -38.20 -9.71 9.13
CA GLN A 293 -37.53 -10.83 8.50
C GLN A 293 -36.77 -11.64 9.55
N ASP A 294 -36.40 -12.89 9.22
CA ASP A 294 -35.82 -13.84 10.19
C ASP A 294 -34.53 -13.34 10.87
N GLY A 295 -33.77 -12.47 10.19
CA GLY A 295 -32.48 -11.95 10.68
C GLY A 295 -32.42 -10.44 10.86
N TYR A 296 -33.50 -9.69 10.56
CA TYR A 296 -33.52 -8.24 10.71
C TYR A 296 -34.95 -7.68 10.63
N ILE A 297 -35.14 -6.48 11.15
CA ILE A 297 -36.35 -5.68 10.95
C ILE A 297 -36.04 -4.40 10.20
N GLU A 298 -36.97 -4.01 9.33
CA GLU A 298 -36.92 -2.74 8.60
C GLU A 298 -37.94 -1.78 9.19
N LEU A 299 -37.51 -0.54 9.41
CA LEU A 299 -38.34 0.51 9.95
C LEU A 299 -38.01 1.86 9.31
N VAL A 300 -38.93 2.82 9.44
CA VAL A 300 -38.76 4.17 8.93
C VAL A 300 -38.93 5.16 10.08
N GLU A 301 -37.92 5.99 10.32
CA GLU A 301 -37.96 7.10 11.28
C GLU A 301 -38.44 8.38 10.59
N LEU A 302 -39.22 9.20 11.30
CA LEU A 302 -39.67 10.52 10.87
C LEU A 302 -39.09 11.58 11.81
N PHE A 303 -38.34 12.52 11.26
CA PHE A 303 -37.70 13.60 12.01
C PHE A 303 -37.87 14.94 11.28
N PRO A 304 -37.95 16.07 12.03
CA PRO A 304 -38.05 17.39 11.42
C PRO A 304 -36.69 17.84 10.86
N ASP A 305 -36.70 18.60 9.77
CA ASP A 305 -35.55 19.36 9.28
C ASP A 305 -35.43 20.74 9.97
N ASP A 306 -34.36 21.48 9.66
CA ASP A 306 -34.10 22.82 10.20
C ASP A 306 -35.18 23.86 9.83
N GLN A 307 -36.03 23.54 8.85
CA GLN A 307 -37.10 24.40 8.32
C GLN A 307 -38.49 23.94 8.79
N GLY A 308 -38.58 22.87 9.61
CA GLY A 308 -39.81 22.29 10.14
C GLY A 308 -40.55 21.33 9.18
N ALA A 309 -39.97 20.98 8.04
CA ALA A 309 -40.49 19.93 7.17
C ALA A 309 -40.11 18.54 7.72
N TRP A 310 -41.00 17.56 7.55
CA TRP A 310 -40.73 16.19 8.01
C TRP A 310 -39.94 15.43 6.97
N LEU A 311 -38.93 14.71 7.44
CA LEU A 311 -38.07 13.85 6.64
C LEU A 311 -38.16 12.42 7.15
N GLU A 312 -38.21 11.46 6.23
CA GLU A 312 -38.12 10.04 6.54
C GLU A 312 -36.70 9.49 6.33
N ARG A 313 -36.27 8.60 7.23
CA ARG A 313 -35.02 7.86 7.13
C ARG A 313 -35.27 6.37 7.33
N PRO A 314 -34.93 5.50 6.35
CA PRO A 314 -35.00 4.07 6.55
C PRO A 314 -33.91 3.61 7.54
N ARG A 315 -34.26 2.65 8.39
CA ARG A 315 -33.41 2.04 9.40
C ARG A 315 -33.62 0.53 9.39
N THR A 316 -32.56 -0.19 9.73
CA THR A 316 -32.58 -1.64 9.84
C THR A 316 -31.96 -2.04 11.16
N LEU A 317 -32.65 -2.86 11.94
CA LEU A 317 -32.12 -3.48 13.15
C LEU A 317 -31.87 -4.95 12.86
N VAL A 318 -30.63 -5.39 13.05
CA VAL A 318 -30.18 -6.75 12.73
C VAL A 318 -30.23 -7.64 13.96
N LEU A 319 -30.45 -8.94 13.74
CA LEU A 319 -30.43 -9.97 14.76
C LEU A 319 -29.05 -10.04 15.43
N ASN A 320 -29.05 -9.92 16.75
CA ASN A 320 -27.86 -10.14 17.56
C ASN A 320 -27.58 -11.65 17.66
N VAL A 321 -26.52 -12.12 17.01
CA VAL A 321 -26.12 -13.54 16.95
C VAL A 321 -25.32 -14.02 18.18
N ASN A 322 -25.14 -13.17 19.20
CA ASN A 322 -24.34 -13.47 20.40
C ASN A 322 -25.16 -14.02 21.60
N SER A 323 -26.26 -14.75 21.35
CA SER A 323 -27.08 -15.37 22.43
C SER A 323 -26.82 -16.87 22.60
#